data_AF-A0A969MT80-F1
#
_entry.id   AF-A0A969MT80-F1
#
_cell.length_a   1.000
_cell.length_b   1.000
_cell.length_c   1.000
_cell.angle_alpha   90.00
_cell.angle_beta   90.00
_cell.angle_gamma   90.00
#
_symmetry.space_group_name_H-M   'P 1'
#
loop_
_entity.id
_entity.type
_entity.pdbx_description
1 polymer ?
#
loop_
_entity_poly.entity_id
_entity_poly.type
_entity_poly.pdbx_seq_one_letter_code
_entity_poly.pdbx_strand_id
1 'polypeptide(L)'
;MNDIPQTDRKREDFSFRYSPYTDTPDGMLTAFLKRGDGVRQGKELMLESARAFWMVAAHQAEGQLSQEELRQLGLSCCRALERQAAYIRECLQLPMTSAEFSMTEHKNGDRQNGSSKPVDRATRTMWQ
;
A
#
# COMPACT_ATOMS: atom_id res chain seq x y z
N MET A 1 20.43 14.93 -39.86
CA MET A 1 20.73 14.46 -38.49
C MET A 1 19.61 15.00 -37.62
N ASN A 2 18.77 14.14 -37.03
CA ASN A 2 17.73 14.58 -36.11
C ASN A 2 18.34 14.55 -34.70
N ASP A 3 18.65 15.72 -34.16
CA ASP A 3 19.04 15.89 -32.77
C ASP A 3 17.83 15.62 -31.89
N ILE A 4 17.77 14.42 -31.31
CA ILE A 4 16.80 14.10 -30.26
C ILE A 4 17.25 14.90 -29.04
N PRO A 5 16.40 15.78 -28.47
CA PRO A 5 16.77 16.55 -27.29
C PRO A 5 17.09 15.56 -26.16
N GLN A 6 18.33 15.56 -25.69
CA GLN A 6 18.67 14.87 -24.46
C GLN A 6 17.96 15.60 -23.33
N THR A 7 16.82 15.07 -22.89
CA THR A 7 16.17 15.52 -21.68
C THR A 7 17.17 15.41 -20.54
N ASP A 8 17.42 16.50 -19.79
CA ASP A 8 18.27 16.59 -18.59
C ASP A 8 17.72 15.73 -17.43
N ARG A 9 17.56 14.44 -17.66
CA ARG A 9 17.13 13.48 -16.65
C ARG A 9 18.32 13.16 -15.77
N LYS A 10 18.33 13.74 -14.56
CA LYS A 10 19.27 13.34 -13.52
C LYS A 10 18.91 11.95 -13.01
N ARG A 11 19.93 11.11 -12.84
CA ARG A 11 19.79 9.80 -12.20
C ARG A 11 20.01 9.98 -10.71
N GLU A 12 19.10 9.44 -9.92
CA GLU A 12 19.28 9.31 -8.49
C GLU A 12 19.80 7.90 -8.20
N ASP A 13 21.04 7.81 -7.73
CA ASP A 13 21.64 6.54 -7.35
C ASP A 13 21.28 6.23 -5.89
N PHE A 14 20.64 5.08 -5.67
CA PHE A 14 20.30 4.57 -4.34
C PHE A 14 20.99 3.24 -4.09
N SER A 15 21.84 3.18 -3.06
CA SER A 15 22.56 1.98 -2.66
C SER A 15 22.23 1.63 -1.21
N PHE A 16 21.78 0.40 -0.98
CA PHE A 16 21.48 -0.14 0.33
C PHE A 16 22.09 -1.53 0.47
N ARG A 17 23.03 -1.70 1.42
CA ARG A 17 23.67 -2.99 1.70
C ARG A 17 23.04 -3.62 2.93
N TYR A 18 22.46 -4.80 2.74
CA TYR A 18 21.93 -5.63 3.81
C TYR A 18 22.46 -7.05 3.68
N SER A 19 22.86 -7.68 4.79
CA SER A 19 23.54 -8.98 4.80
C SER A 19 23.16 -9.80 6.05
N PRO A 20 21.92 -10.30 6.11
CA PRO A 20 21.45 -11.12 7.23
C PRO A 20 22.11 -12.51 7.23
N TYR A 21 22.18 -13.14 8.40
CA TYR A 21 22.62 -14.54 8.53
C TYR A 21 21.62 -15.47 7.85
N THR A 22 22.10 -16.55 7.23
CA THR A 22 21.29 -17.44 6.37
C THR A 22 20.21 -18.24 7.11
N ASP A 23 20.41 -18.46 8.40
CA ASP A 23 19.50 -19.16 9.31
C ASP A 23 18.43 -18.25 9.93
N THR A 24 18.44 -16.96 9.60
CA THR A 24 17.42 -16.01 10.06
C THR A 24 16.27 -15.90 9.07
N PRO A 25 15.07 -15.46 9.52
CA PRO A 25 13.96 -15.13 8.63
C PRO A 25 14.37 -14.19 7.48
N ASP A 26 15.20 -13.21 7.77
CA ASP A 26 15.70 -12.25 6.79
C ASP A 26 16.71 -12.88 5.82
N GLY A 27 17.48 -13.86 6.27
CA GLY A 27 18.33 -14.71 5.44
C GLY A 27 17.51 -15.49 4.42
N MET A 28 16.42 -16.12 4.87
CA MET A 28 15.48 -16.84 4.01
C MET A 28 14.79 -15.91 3.01
N LEU A 29 14.31 -14.75 3.47
CA LEU A 29 13.71 -13.72 2.60
C LEU A 29 14.71 -13.24 1.54
N THR A 30 15.95 -12.94 1.94
CA THR A 30 16.99 -12.49 1.02
C THR A 30 17.32 -13.57 -0.02
N ALA A 31 17.36 -14.84 0.38
CA ALA A 31 17.58 -15.95 -0.53
C ALA A 31 16.40 -16.14 -1.51
N PHE A 32 15.16 -15.97 -1.05
CA PHE A 32 13.97 -15.97 -1.89
C PHE A 32 14.02 -14.84 -2.91
N LEU A 33 14.25 -13.60 -2.47
CA LEU A 33 14.33 -12.43 -3.35
C LEU A 33 15.45 -12.60 -4.38
N LYS A 34 16.64 -13.09 -3.99
CA LYS A 34 17.72 -13.36 -4.95
C LYS A 34 17.32 -14.34 -6.05
N ARG A 35 16.45 -15.31 -5.75
CA ARG A 35 15.93 -16.29 -6.71
C ARG A 35 14.83 -15.71 -7.60
N GLY A 36 14.00 -14.82 -7.06
CA GLY A 36 12.78 -14.35 -7.71
C GLY A 36 11.63 -15.36 -7.58
N ASP A 37 10.47 -15.01 -8.15
CA ASP A 37 9.26 -15.85 -8.14
C ASP A 37 9.11 -16.72 -9.41
N GLY A 38 10.15 -16.76 -10.25
CA GLY A 38 10.16 -17.47 -11.53
C GLY A 38 9.66 -16.63 -12.72
N VAL A 39 9.02 -15.49 -12.46
CA VAL A 39 8.56 -14.54 -13.48
C VAL A 39 9.30 -13.20 -13.35
N ARG A 40 9.37 -12.68 -12.13
CA ARG A 40 10.00 -11.41 -11.77
C ARG A 40 11.33 -11.62 -11.08
N GLN A 41 12.25 -10.70 -11.33
CA GLN A 41 13.52 -10.67 -10.61
C GLN A 41 13.31 -10.15 -9.19
N GLY A 42 14.16 -10.56 -8.24
CA GLY A 42 14.12 -10.10 -6.86
C GLY A 42 14.07 -8.59 -6.69
N LYS A 43 14.85 -7.87 -7.50
CA LYS A 43 14.89 -6.41 -7.49
C LYS A 43 13.54 -5.81 -7.86
N GLU A 44 12.81 -6.40 -8.80
CA GLU A 44 11.48 -5.96 -9.21
C GLU A 44 10.48 -6.17 -8.06
N LEU A 45 10.51 -7.35 -7.43
CA LEU A 45 9.68 -7.65 -6.25
C LEU A 45 9.92 -6.65 -5.11
N MET A 46 11.19 -6.35 -4.82
CA MET A 46 11.56 -5.37 -3.80
C MET A 46 11.07 -3.97 -4.15
N LEU A 47 11.27 -3.52 -5.39
CA LEU A 47 10.85 -2.19 -5.83
C LEU A 47 9.33 -2.04 -5.87
N GLU A 48 8.60 -3.06 -6.32
CA GLU A 48 7.13 -3.07 -6.29
C GLU A 48 6.60 -3.00 -4.87
N SER A 49 7.21 -3.73 -3.94
CA SER A 49 6.86 -3.67 -2.52
C SER A 49 7.10 -2.26 -1.97
N ALA A 50 8.30 -1.71 -2.16
CA ALA A 50 8.62 -0.36 -1.70
C ALA A 50 7.67 0.71 -2.29
N ARG A 51 7.33 0.57 -3.58
CA ARG A 51 6.36 1.44 -4.27
C ARG A 51 4.96 1.35 -3.65
N ALA A 52 4.48 0.15 -3.37
CA ALA A 52 3.16 -0.06 -2.79
C ALA A 52 3.02 0.63 -1.42
N PHE A 53 4.08 0.66 -0.60
CA PHE A 53 4.06 1.30 0.71
C PHE A 53 4.38 2.80 0.71
N TRP A 54 5.37 3.23 -0.06
CA TRP A 54 6.01 4.54 0.18
C TRP A 54 5.80 5.57 -0.94
N MET A 55 5.35 5.16 -2.13
CA MET A 55 5.34 6.06 -3.29
C MET A 55 4.38 7.25 -3.14
N VAL A 56 3.22 7.02 -2.51
CA VAL A 56 2.26 8.11 -2.22
C VAL A 56 2.87 9.12 -1.26
N ALA A 57 3.49 8.65 -0.17
CA ALA A 57 4.13 9.51 0.83
C ALA A 57 5.29 10.31 0.23
N ALA A 58 6.09 9.68 -0.66
CA ALA A 58 7.16 10.35 -1.37
C ALA A 58 6.63 11.50 -2.25
N HIS A 59 5.62 11.24 -3.09
CA HIS A 59 5.04 12.29 -3.94
C HIS A 59 4.31 13.38 -3.15
N GLN A 60 3.69 13.02 -2.02
CA GLN A 60 3.04 13.98 -1.13
C GLN A 60 4.05 14.92 -0.48
N ALA A 61 5.20 14.40 -0.03
CA ALA A 61 6.26 15.20 0.58
C ALA A 61 6.90 16.18 -0.42
N GLU A 62 7.06 15.76 -1.67
CA GLU A 62 7.66 16.57 -2.73
C GLU A 62 6.67 17.55 -3.39
N GLY A 63 5.36 17.40 -3.16
CA GLY A 63 4.33 18.28 -3.72
C GLY A 63 4.23 18.25 -5.25
N GLN A 64 4.71 17.18 -5.88
CA GLN A 64 4.86 17.08 -7.35
C GLN A 64 3.56 16.74 -8.09
N LEU A 65 2.57 16.20 -7.38
CA LEU A 65 1.31 15.73 -7.96
C LEU A 65 0.12 16.54 -7.44
N SER A 66 -0.88 16.72 -8.31
CA SER A 66 -2.18 17.25 -7.89
C SER A 66 -2.87 16.29 -6.91
N GLN A 67 -3.88 16.79 -6.19
CA GLN A 67 -4.64 15.97 -5.25
C GLN A 67 -5.34 14.77 -5.92
N GLU A 68 -5.84 14.95 -7.15
CA GLU A 68 -6.47 13.84 -7.88
C GLU A 68 -5.43 12.80 -8.33
N GLU A 69 -4.26 13.23 -8.79
CA GLU A 69 -3.17 12.30 -9.13
C GLU A 69 -2.66 11.52 -7.91
N LEU A 70 -2.49 12.18 -6.76
CA LEU A 70 -2.15 11.53 -5.49
C LEU A 70 -3.21 10.51 -5.09
N ARG A 71 -4.50 10.83 -5.27
CA ARG A 71 -5.60 9.92 -4.96
C ARG A 71 -5.56 8.67 -5.84
N GLN A 72 -5.34 8.82 -7.15
CA GLN A 72 -5.24 7.70 -8.09
C GLN A 72 -4.01 6.84 -7.82
N LEU A 73 -2.88 7.47 -7.50
CA LEU A 73 -1.68 6.78 -7.06
C LEU A 73 -1.95 5.98 -5.78
N GLY A 74 -2.63 6.59 -4.81
CA GLY A 74 -3.05 5.95 -3.56
C GLY A 74 -3.90 4.70 -3.79
N LEU A 75 -4.92 4.80 -4.64
CA LEU A 75 -5.73 3.63 -5.01
C LEU A 75 -4.90 2.52 -5.66
N SER A 76 -3.94 2.87 -6.50
CA SER A 76 -3.07 1.89 -7.15
C SER A 76 -2.16 1.17 -6.15
N CYS A 77 -1.60 1.92 -5.18
CA CYS A 77 -0.82 1.39 -4.07
C CYS A 77 -1.66 0.46 -3.18
N CYS A 78 -2.86 0.89 -2.76
CA CYS A 78 -3.77 0.05 -1.95
C CYS A 78 -4.10 -1.27 -2.65
N ARG A 79 -4.49 -1.22 -3.93
CA ARG A 79 -4.77 -2.44 -4.71
C ARG A 79 -3.58 -3.39 -4.77
N ALA A 80 -2.35 -2.87 -4.85
CA ALA A 80 -1.15 -3.71 -4.84
C ALA A 80 -0.97 -4.41 -3.48
N LEU A 81 -1.16 -3.68 -2.38
CA LEU A 81 -1.10 -4.24 -1.02
C LEU A 81 -2.20 -5.27 -0.76
N GLU A 82 -3.43 -4.99 -1.20
CA GLU A 82 -4.56 -5.90 -1.09
C GLU A 82 -4.31 -7.20 -1.85
N ARG A 83 -3.77 -7.12 -3.08
CA ARG A 83 -3.37 -8.33 -3.84
C ARG A 83 -2.32 -9.15 -3.09
N GLN A 84 -1.33 -8.49 -2.49
CA GLN A 84 -0.29 -9.19 -1.74
C GLN A 84 -0.86 -9.85 -0.47
N ALA A 85 -1.77 -9.16 0.24
CA ALA A 85 -2.46 -9.72 1.39
C ALA A 85 -3.33 -10.91 0.99
N ALA A 86 -4.08 -10.80 -0.12
CA ALA A 86 -4.89 -11.89 -0.65
C ALA A 86 -4.05 -13.12 -0.99
N TYR A 87 -2.90 -12.94 -1.66
CA TYR A 87 -1.96 -14.02 -1.95
C TYR A 87 -1.48 -14.74 -0.69
N ILE A 88 -1.07 -14.00 0.34
CA ILE A 88 -0.64 -14.59 1.62
C ILE A 88 -1.77 -15.39 2.26
N ARG A 89 -3.00 -14.85 2.25
CA ARG A 89 -4.17 -15.56 2.78
C ARG A 89 -4.44 -16.84 2.01
N GLU A 90 -4.37 -16.81 0.69
CA GLU A 90 -4.59 -17.97 -0.16
C GLU A 90 -3.54 -19.07 0.11
N CYS A 91 -2.25 -18.71 0.12
CA CYS A 91 -1.17 -19.66 0.38
C CYS A 91 -1.26 -20.35 1.75
N LEU A 92 -1.80 -19.64 2.74
CA LEU A 92 -1.88 -20.11 4.12
C LEU A 92 -3.30 -20.52 4.54
N GLN A 93 -4.27 -20.51 3.62
CA GLN A 93 -5.69 -20.77 3.88
C GLN A 93 -6.26 -19.94 5.05
N LEU A 94 -5.82 -18.68 5.16
CA LEU A 94 -6.25 -17.77 6.22
C LEU A 94 -7.65 -17.23 5.91
N PRO A 95 -8.50 -16.98 6.94
CA PRO A 95 -9.81 -16.39 6.74
C PRO A 95 -9.69 -15.01 6.10
N MET A 96 -10.66 -14.61 5.29
CA MET A 96 -10.76 -13.23 4.81
C MET A 96 -11.03 -12.30 6.00
N THR A 97 -10.48 -11.09 5.96
CA THR A 97 -10.75 -10.07 6.99
C THR A 97 -12.23 -9.77 7.06
N SER A 98 -12.80 -9.91 8.25
CA SER A 98 -14.23 -9.86 8.58
C SER A 98 -14.93 -8.52 8.36
N ALA A 99 -14.27 -7.52 7.75
CA ALA A 99 -14.86 -6.21 7.52
C ALA A 99 -16.03 -6.24 6.51
N GLU A 100 -16.17 -7.32 5.74
CA GLU A 100 -17.34 -7.54 4.87
C GLU A 100 -18.54 -8.22 5.57
N PHE A 101 -18.39 -8.72 6.81
CA PHE A 101 -19.52 -9.29 7.56
C PHE A 101 -20.43 -8.24 8.21
N SER A 102 -20.04 -6.96 8.24
CA SER A 102 -20.80 -5.93 8.97
C SER A 102 -21.80 -5.13 8.13
N MET A 103 -22.02 -5.43 6.84
CA MET A 103 -23.00 -4.70 6.01
C MET A 103 -24.33 -5.44 5.75
N THR A 104 -24.57 -6.60 6.36
CA THR A 104 -25.81 -7.37 6.14
C THR A 104 -26.49 -7.85 7.43
N GLU A 105 -26.48 -7.07 8.51
CA GLU A 105 -27.43 -7.23 9.60
C GLU A 105 -27.97 -5.89 10.13
N HIS A 106 -28.70 -5.16 9.27
CA HIS A 106 -29.82 -4.34 9.75
C HIS A 106 -31.12 -4.94 9.23
N LYS A 107 -31.54 -6.04 9.88
CA LYS A 107 -32.95 -6.45 9.88
C LYS A 107 -33.76 -5.34 10.52
N ASN A 108 -34.69 -4.80 9.74
CA ASN A 108 -35.79 -3.94 10.18
C ASN A 108 -36.39 -4.45 11.50
N GLY A 109 -36.23 -3.66 12.55
CA GLY A 109 -36.85 -3.83 13.85
C GLY A 109 -37.35 -2.49 14.36
N ASP A 110 -38.66 -2.30 14.22
CA ASP A 110 -39.56 -1.50 15.06
C ASP A 110 -39.35 0.01 15.33
N ARG A 111 -40.36 0.75 14.85
CA ARG A 111 -41.21 1.74 15.55
C ARG A 111 -40.60 3.06 16.07
N GLN A 112 -41.29 4.12 15.63
CA GLN A 112 -41.33 5.50 16.11
C GLN A 112 -41.28 5.65 17.64
N ASN A 113 -40.54 6.66 18.14
CA ASN A 113 -41.08 7.87 18.81
C ASN A 113 -39.96 8.62 19.55
N GLY A 114 -39.99 9.96 19.57
CA GLY A 114 -39.32 10.76 20.60
C GLY A 114 -38.26 11.77 20.15
N SER A 115 -38.72 13.00 19.94
CA SER A 115 -38.00 14.29 19.93
C SER A 115 -36.77 14.42 20.84
N SER A 116 -35.68 15.03 20.34
CA SER A 116 -34.97 16.20 20.93
C SER A 116 -33.69 16.53 20.14
N LYS A 117 -33.55 17.77 19.65
CA LYS A 117 -32.30 18.38 19.13
C LYS A 117 -31.46 18.97 20.31
N PRO A 118 -30.36 19.71 20.06
CA PRO A 118 -29.04 19.29 19.56
C PRO A 118 -27.92 19.73 20.54
N VAL A 119 -26.69 19.22 20.42
CA VAL A 119 -25.51 19.89 21.01
C VAL A 119 -24.32 19.81 20.05
N ASP A 120 -23.83 20.98 19.67
CA ASP A 120 -22.57 21.25 18.99
C ASP A 120 -21.35 20.74 19.79
N ARG A 121 -20.28 20.35 19.08
CA ARG A 121 -18.95 21.02 19.13
C ARG A 121 -17.77 20.10 18.78
N ALA A 122 -17.21 20.38 17.60
CA ALA A 122 -15.80 20.55 17.26
C ALA A 122 -14.72 19.51 17.66
N THR A 123 -14.03 19.05 16.59
CA THR A 123 -12.56 18.90 16.43
C THR A 123 -11.78 17.99 17.39
N ARG A 124 -11.03 17.02 16.83
CA ARG A 124 -9.59 17.15 16.49
C ARG A 124 -8.89 15.79 16.49
N THR A 125 -8.07 15.60 15.46
CA THR A 125 -6.98 14.63 15.23
C THR A 125 -6.14 14.25 16.45
N MET A 126 -5.66 13.00 16.50
CA MET A 126 -4.22 12.68 16.34
C MET A 126 -3.95 11.17 16.30
N TRP A 127 -3.19 10.77 15.28
CA TRP A 127 -2.46 9.51 15.23
C TRP A 127 -1.19 9.63 16.08
N GLN A 128 -0.87 8.58 16.83
CA GLN A 128 0.49 8.23 17.25
C GLN A 128 0.73 6.75 16.94
#